data_AF-V2XVH4-F1
#
_entry.id   AF-V2XVH4-F1
#
_cell.length_a   1.000
_cell.length_b   1.000
_cell.length_c   1.000
_cell.angle_alpha   90.00
_cell.angle_beta   90.00
_cell.angle_gamma   90.00
#
_symmetry.space_group_name_H-M   'P 1'
#
loop_
_entity.id
_entity.type
_entity.pdbx_description
1 polymer ?
#
loop_
_entity_poly.entity_id
_entity_poly.type
_entity_poly.pdbx_seq_one_letter_code
_entity_poly.pdbx_strand_id
1 'polypeptide(L)'
;MDISADLTTFGVDSLMSIEIFSRLQALFPGADLDPRVLSHLHTISEIAAEVGSKAGGDIPPAVTPASSGTVVGDGAGDSAVLEDQGADVKTVVAGVLGVGADEFNDDTDLESLGLDSLTSIEVMQAVHDTLSINLPQHLLAAHPTVRAISDYVFSQRKSSKGSSGAHSNQCTQVITVV
;
A
#
# COMPACT_ATOMS: atom_id res chain seq x y z
N MET A 1 -16.19 6.96 -12.42
CA MET A 1 -16.63 6.00 -11.40
C MET A 1 -17.95 6.52 -10.87
N ASP A 2 -19.06 5.91 -11.27
CA ASP A 2 -20.39 6.35 -10.88
C ASP A 2 -20.64 5.98 -9.40
N ILE A 3 -20.43 6.94 -8.50
CA ILE A 3 -20.63 6.77 -7.06
C ILE A 3 -22.10 6.60 -6.66
N SER A 4 -23.00 6.79 -7.62
CA SER A 4 -24.45 6.61 -7.50
C SER A 4 -24.92 5.24 -7.99
N ALA A 5 -24.04 4.40 -8.53
CA ALA A 5 -24.40 3.04 -8.93
C ALA A 5 -24.39 2.12 -7.70
N ASP A 6 -25.35 1.19 -7.68
CA ASP A 6 -25.44 0.14 -6.67
C ASP A 6 -24.11 -0.63 -6.54
N LEU A 7 -23.73 -0.94 -5.31
CA LEU A 7 -22.57 -1.77 -4.99
C LEU A 7 -22.60 -3.13 -5.72
N THR A 8 -23.79 -3.67 -5.95
CA THR A 8 -23.99 -4.91 -6.72
C THR A 8 -23.59 -4.77 -8.19
N THR A 9 -23.68 -3.57 -8.77
CA THR A 9 -23.18 -3.28 -10.14
C THR A 9 -21.66 -3.41 -10.22
N PHE A 10 -20.97 -3.16 -9.09
CA PHE A 10 -19.53 -3.35 -8.96
C PHE A 10 -19.13 -4.77 -8.54
N GLY A 11 -20.10 -5.70 -8.47
CA GLY A 11 -19.87 -7.09 -8.06
C GLY A 11 -19.72 -7.28 -6.55
N VAL A 12 -20.12 -6.30 -5.74
CA VAL A 12 -20.14 -6.45 -4.28
C VAL A 12 -21.35 -7.29 -3.89
N ASP A 13 -21.07 -8.49 -3.38
CA ASP A 13 -22.07 -9.46 -2.92
C ASP A 13 -22.52 -9.18 -1.47
N SER A 14 -23.62 -9.79 -1.02
CA SER A 14 -24.16 -9.64 0.33
C SER A 14 -23.14 -9.97 1.42
N LEU A 15 -22.20 -10.90 1.17
CA LEU A 15 -21.11 -11.23 2.09
C LEU A 15 -20.02 -10.15 2.11
N MET A 16 -19.69 -9.59 0.94
CA MET A 16 -18.63 -8.59 0.80
C MET A 16 -19.06 -7.25 1.41
N SER A 17 -20.35 -6.91 1.34
CA SER A 17 -20.93 -5.76 2.03
C SER A 17 -20.69 -5.81 3.55
N ILE A 18 -20.78 -6.99 4.18
CA ILE A 18 -20.57 -7.15 5.63
C ILE A 18 -19.12 -6.82 6.01
N GLU A 19 -18.15 -7.29 5.23
CA GLU A 19 -16.73 -6.96 5.45
C GLU A 19 -16.47 -5.45 5.26
N ILE A 20 -17.04 -4.85 4.21
CA ILE A 20 -16.92 -3.41 3.95
C ILE A 20 -17.47 -2.59 5.13
N PHE A 21 -18.63 -2.94 5.66
CA PHE A 21 -19.20 -2.24 6.82
C PHE A 21 -18.38 -2.46 8.10
N SER A 22 -17.83 -3.66 8.30
CA SER A 22 -16.95 -3.96 9.43
C SER A 22 -15.66 -3.15 9.38
N ARG A 23 -15.07 -2.99 8.18
CA ARG A 23 -13.90 -2.13 7.95
C ARG A 23 -14.22 -0.65 8.15
N LEU A 24 -15.40 -0.21 7.74
CA LEU A 24 -15.87 1.15 7.94
C LEU A 24 -15.99 1.49 9.43
N GLN A 25 -16.58 0.59 10.23
CA GLN A 25 -16.63 0.76 11.70
C GLN A 25 -15.24 0.74 12.34
N ALA A 26 -14.33 -0.12 11.87
CA ALA A 26 -12.96 -0.16 12.35
C ALA A 26 -12.17 1.13 12.05
N LEU A 27 -12.44 1.78 10.91
CA LEU A 27 -11.83 3.04 10.51
C LEU A 27 -12.44 4.26 11.22
N PHE A 28 -13.71 4.19 11.58
CA PHE A 28 -14.44 5.26 12.25
C PHE A 28 -15.00 4.81 13.62
N PRO A 29 -14.14 4.44 14.60
CA PRO A 29 -14.58 3.90 15.89
C PRO A 29 -15.32 4.92 16.76
N GLY A 30 -15.25 6.21 16.43
CA GLY A 30 -15.99 7.29 17.07
C GLY A 30 -17.27 7.71 16.34
N ALA A 31 -17.54 7.17 15.15
CA ALA A 31 -18.76 7.44 14.41
C ALA A 31 -19.85 6.46 14.85
N ASP A 32 -21.00 7.00 15.22
CA ASP A 32 -22.19 6.21 15.59
C ASP A 32 -22.84 5.61 14.33
N LEU A 33 -22.18 4.58 13.78
CA LEU A 33 -22.57 3.88 12.56
C LEU A 33 -23.51 2.73 12.90
N ASP A 34 -24.82 2.97 12.78
CA ASP A 34 -25.84 1.96 13.03
C ASP A 34 -25.87 0.90 11.91
N PRO A 35 -25.70 -0.40 12.24
CA PRO A 35 -25.61 -1.47 11.24
C PRO A 35 -26.94 -1.70 10.50
N ARG A 36 -28.08 -1.30 11.07
CA ARG A 36 -29.37 -1.37 10.38
C ARG A 36 -29.48 -0.27 9.34
N VAL A 37 -28.91 0.90 9.57
CA VAL A 37 -28.88 1.97 8.57
C VAL A 37 -27.95 1.57 7.42
N LEU A 38 -26.73 1.13 7.76
CA LEU A 38 -25.74 0.71 6.76
C LEU A 38 -26.24 -0.43 5.85
N SER A 39 -27.04 -1.36 6.37
CA SER A 39 -27.62 -2.44 5.55
C SER A 39 -28.62 -1.97 4.49
N HIS A 40 -29.19 -0.77 4.63
CA HIS A 40 -30.10 -0.19 3.64
C HIS A 40 -29.37 0.69 2.61
N LEU A 41 -28.09 1.02 2.85
CA LEU A 41 -27.32 1.86 1.95
C LEU A 41 -26.66 0.99 0.89
N HIS A 42 -27.16 1.05 -0.33
CA HIS A 42 -26.66 0.21 -1.44
C HIS A 42 -25.65 0.94 -2.31
N THR A 43 -25.39 2.21 -2.04
CA THR A 43 -24.64 3.09 -2.93
C THR A 43 -23.49 3.74 -2.20
N ILE A 44 -22.35 3.94 -2.89
CA ILE A 44 -21.14 4.55 -2.30
C ILE A 44 -21.45 5.95 -1.76
N SER A 45 -22.25 6.74 -2.48
CA SER A 45 -22.65 8.09 -2.06
C SER A 45 -23.44 8.11 -0.75
N GLU A 46 -24.33 7.15 -0.53
CA GLU A 46 -25.13 7.05 0.70
C GLU A 46 -24.26 6.67 1.89
N ILE A 47 -23.40 5.66 1.72
CA ILE A 47 -22.45 5.22 2.74
C ILE A 47 -21.53 6.39 3.13
N ALA A 48 -20.98 7.10 2.14
CA ALA A 48 -20.12 8.25 2.38
C ALA A 48 -20.84 9.40 3.09
N ALA A 49 -22.11 9.67 2.74
CA ALA A 49 -22.92 10.70 3.40
C ALA A 49 -23.25 10.34 4.85
N GLU A 50 -23.59 9.08 5.13
CA GLU A 50 -23.89 8.59 6.47
C GLU A 50 -22.63 8.65 7.36
N VAL A 51 -21.49 8.15 6.86
CA VAL A 51 -20.21 8.22 7.59
C VAL A 51 -19.78 9.65 7.83
N GLY A 52 -19.87 10.53 6.82
CA GLY A 52 -19.53 11.95 6.96
C GLY A 52 -20.44 12.68 7.96
N SER A 53 -21.72 12.29 8.03
CA SER A 53 -22.68 12.86 8.99
C SER A 53 -22.44 12.37 10.42
N LYS A 54 -21.97 11.13 10.59
CA LYS A 54 -21.75 10.50 11.92
C LYS A 54 -20.34 10.64 12.47
N ALA A 55 -19.33 10.74 11.62
CA ALA A 55 -17.94 10.99 12.02
C ALA A 55 -17.70 12.45 12.46
N GLY A 56 -18.71 13.32 12.35
CA GLY A 56 -18.65 14.72 12.79
C GLY A 56 -18.01 15.61 11.72
N GLY A 57 -18.85 16.47 11.14
CA GLY A 57 -18.44 17.50 10.22
C GLY A 57 -17.77 18.70 10.90
N ASP A 58 -16.58 19.03 10.43
CA ASP A 58 -16.11 20.39 10.17
C ASP A 58 -15.06 20.29 9.06
N ILE A 59 -15.48 20.47 7.80
CA ILE A 59 -14.56 20.91 6.76
C ILE A 59 -14.96 22.36 6.47
N PRO A 60 -14.32 23.35 7.12
CA PRO A 60 -14.43 24.72 6.67
C PRO A 60 -13.70 24.81 5.32
N PRO A 61 -14.25 25.51 4.32
CA PRO A 61 -13.55 25.73 3.08
C PRO A 61 -12.42 26.73 3.31
N ALA A 62 -11.23 26.39 2.80
CA ALA A 62 -10.05 27.24 2.61
C ALA A 62 -9.14 27.50 3.83
N VAL A 63 -7.86 27.12 3.70
CA VAL A 63 -6.70 28.05 3.65
C VAL A 63 -5.45 27.34 3.11
N THR A 64 -4.70 28.08 2.30
CA THR A 64 -3.41 27.75 1.65
C THR A 64 -2.20 28.08 2.58
N PRO A 65 -0.92 28.15 2.14
CA PRO A 65 0.20 27.31 2.59
C PRO A 65 1.32 28.06 3.38
N ALA A 66 2.38 27.31 3.76
CA ALA A 66 3.75 27.75 4.16
C ALA A 66 3.89 28.44 5.55
N SER A 67 4.97 28.31 6.34
CA SER A 67 6.41 28.25 6.03
C SER A 67 7.26 27.78 7.24
N SER A 68 8.50 27.35 6.95
CA SER A 68 9.78 27.42 7.73
C SER A 68 9.82 26.89 9.18
N GLY A 69 10.77 26.06 9.62
CA GLY A 69 12.13 25.78 9.16
C GLY A 69 13.08 25.93 10.37
N THR A 70 14.08 25.03 10.54
CA THR A 70 15.48 25.34 10.94
C THR A 70 16.26 24.07 11.34
N VAL A 71 17.42 23.94 10.70
CA VAL A 71 18.56 23.01 10.81
C VAL A 71 19.27 23.09 12.20
N VAL A 72 20.03 22.11 12.72
CA VAL A 72 21.39 21.67 12.32
C VAL A 72 21.79 20.44 13.18
N GLY A 73 22.53 19.50 12.61
CA GLY A 73 23.36 18.53 13.35
C GLY A 73 24.20 17.65 12.42
N ASP A 74 25.36 18.14 12.01
CA ASP A 74 26.36 17.49 11.14
C ASP A 74 27.21 16.46 11.90
N GLY A 75 27.47 15.32 11.27
CA GLY A 75 28.35 14.25 11.75
C GLY A 75 28.77 13.33 10.61
N ALA A 76 29.99 13.54 10.13
CA ALA A 76 30.59 13.01 8.91
C ALA A 76 30.61 11.47 8.77
N GLY A 77 30.23 11.03 7.56
CA GLY A 77 30.51 9.72 6.97
C GLY A 77 30.38 9.84 5.45
N ASP A 78 31.49 10.18 4.78
CA ASP A 78 31.60 10.28 3.32
C ASP A 78 31.51 8.88 2.69
N SER A 79 30.27 8.44 2.44
CA SER A 79 29.80 7.44 1.45
C SER A 79 28.45 6.88 1.90
N ALA A 80 27.38 7.68 2.00
CA ALA A 80 26.10 7.17 2.55
C ALA A 80 24.86 7.98 2.11
N VAL A 81 24.66 8.18 0.80
CA VAL A 81 23.40 8.77 0.28
C VAL A 81 22.62 7.84 -0.66
N LEU A 82 23.09 6.60 -0.81
CA LEU A 82 22.36 5.53 -1.50
C LEU A 82 21.89 4.43 -0.53
N GLU A 83 22.36 4.43 0.71
CA GLU A 83 22.15 3.33 1.67
C GLU A 83 20.93 3.47 2.58
N ASP A 84 20.35 4.66 2.74
CA ASP A 84 19.18 4.88 3.61
C ASP A 84 17.99 3.96 3.22
N GLN A 85 17.77 3.80 1.92
CA GLN A 85 16.60 3.10 1.38
C GLN A 85 16.80 1.58 1.25
N GLY A 86 18.05 1.16 0.98
CA GLY A 86 18.41 -0.25 1.05
C GLY A 86 18.36 -0.75 2.49
N ALA A 87 18.74 0.09 3.46
CA ALA A 87 18.66 -0.21 4.87
C ALA A 87 17.21 -0.40 5.37
N ASP A 88 16.25 0.38 4.86
CA ASP A 88 14.83 0.18 5.16
C ASP A 88 14.34 -1.19 4.67
N VAL A 89 14.61 -1.52 3.39
CA VAL A 89 14.22 -2.82 2.80
C VAL A 89 14.91 -3.97 3.53
N LYS A 90 16.20 -3.85 3.79
CA LYS A 90 17.01 -4.86 4.47
C LYS A 90 16.52 -5.09 5.90
N THR A 91 16.17 -4.03 6.62
CA THR A 91 15.55 -4.09 7.95
C THR A 91 14.23 -4.84 7.93
N VAL A 92 13.36 -4.55 6.97
CA VAL A 92 12.06 -5.22 6.82
C VAL A 92 12.24 -6.72 6.52
N VAL A 93 13.12 -7.05 5.57
CA VAL A 93 13.41 -8.44 5.19
C VAL A 93 14.06 -9.20 6.37
N ALA A 94 15.03 -8.59 7.04
CA ALA A 94 15.67 -9.12 8.25
C ALA A 94 14.66 -9.43 9.35
N GLY A 95 13.71 -8.52 9.60
CA GLY A 95 12.65 -8.71 10.59
C GLY A 95 11.74 -9.90 10.30
N VAL A 96 11.41 -10.14 9.03
CA VAL A 96 10.57 -11.27 8.62
C VAL A 96 11.34 -12.60 8.68
N LEU A 97 12.59 -12.64 8.23
CA LEU A 97 13.41 -13.85 8.29
C LEU A 97 13.96 -14.13 9.71
N GLY A 98 13.86 -13.17 10.63
CA GLY A 98 14.38 -13.30 11.99
C GLY A 98 15.92 -13.33 12.07
N VAL A 99 16.60 -12.86 11.02
CA VAL A 99 18.06 -12.74 10.93
C VAL A 99 18.47 -11.28 11.12
N GLY A 100 19.67 -11.04 11.64
CA GLY A 100 20.17 -9.66 11.76
C GLY A 100 20.43 -9.05 10.38
N ALA A 101 20.12 -7.77 10.20
CA ALA A 101 20.46 -7.04 8.96
C ALA A 101 21.99 -6.96 8.69
N ASP A 102 22.82 -7.34 9.65
CA ASP A 102 24.29 -7.46 9.52
C ASP A 102 24.74 -8.89 9.12
N GLU A 103 23.86 -9.91 9.23
CA GLU A 103 24.21 -11.32 8.98
C GLU A 103 24.20 -11.70 7.49
N PHE A 104 23.63 -10.86 6.62
CA PHE A 104 23.53 -11.12 5.20
C PHE A 104 23.74 -9.85 4.38
N ASN A 105 24.16 -10.00 3.13
CA ASN A 105 24.41 -8.88 2.23
C ASN A 105 23.26 -8.69 1.24
N ASP A 106 23.22 -7.54 0.56
CA ASP A 106 22.16 -7.24 -0.40
C ASP A 106 22.11 -8.22 -1.59
N ASP A 107 23.26 -8.79 -1.93
CA ASP A 107 23.44 -9.80 -2.99
C ASP A 107 23.25 -11.24 -2.49
N THR A 108 22.96 -11.46 -1.19
CA THR A 108 22.72 -12.81 -0.65
C THR A 108 21.36 -13.34 -1.08
N ASP A 109 21.33 -14.60 -1.51
CA ASP A 109 20.09 -15.33 -1.78
C ASP A 109 19.30 -15.55 -0.48
N LEU A 110 18.16 -14.89 -0.38
CA LEU A 110 17.23 -14.99 0.75
C LEU A 110 16.67 -16.42 0.88
N GLU A 111 16.60 -17.18 -0.21
CA GLU A 111 16.18 -18.58 -0.20
C GLU A 111 17.11 -19.44 0.69
N SER A 112 18.42 -19.13 0.66
CA SER A 112 19.41 -19.78 1.53
C SER A 112 19.30 -19.34 3.00
N LEU A 113 18.70 -18.19 3.25
CA LEU A 113 18.40 -17.69 4.60
C LEU A 113 17.06 -18.23 5.14
N GLY A 114 16.31 -18.97 4.33
CA GLY A 114 15.02 -19.56 4.72
C GLY A 114 13.80 -18.87 4.10
N LEU A 115 13.98 -18.06 3.04
CA LEU A 115 12.85 -17.54 2.27
C LEU A 115 12.16 -18.68 1.50
N ASP A 116 11.02 -19.12 1.99
CA ASP A 116 10.07 -20.04 1.37
C ASP A 116 8.89 -19.29 0.71
N SER A 117 8.00 -20.02 0.04
CA SER A 117 6.74 -19.50 -0.54
C SER A 117 5.88 -18.76 0.49
N LEU A 118 5.83 -19.22 1.75
CA LEU A 118 5.05 -18.55 2.80
C LEU A 118 5.71 -17.26 3.31
N THR A 119 7.00 -17.31 3.63
CA THR A 119 7.75 -16.12 4.09
C THR A 119 7.89 -15.08 2.98
N SER A 120 7.87 -15.48 1.71
CA SER A 120 7.80 -14.56 0.56
C SER A 120 6.55 -13.68 0.62
N ILE A 121 5.41 -14.23 1.05
CA ILE A 121 4.17 -13.48 1.22
C ILE A 121 4.30 -12.49 2.38
N GLU A 122 4.91 -12.91 3.48
CA GLU A 122 5.15 -12.03 4.63
C GLU A 122 6.10 -10.87 4.28
N VAL A 123 7.17 -11.13 3.52
CA VAL A 123 8.06 -10.07 3.02
C VAL A 123 7.29 -9.10 2.11
N MET A 124 6.45 -9.60 1.19
CA MET A 124 5.62 -8.73 0.35
C MET A 124 4.68 -7.85 1.19
N GLN A 125 4.06 -8.42 2.21
CA GLN A 125 3.15 -7.71 3.12
C GLN A 125 3.90 -6.68 3.96
N ALA A 126 5.04 -7.03 4.54
CA ALA A 126 5.84 -6.13 5.38
C ALA A 126 6.41 -4.96 4.57
N VAL A 127 6.86 -5.22 3.34
CA VAL A 127 7.29 -4.16 2.40
C VAL A 127 6.12 -3.27 2.00
N HIS A 128 4.94 -3.86 1.75
CA HIS A 128 3.75 -3.07 1.44
C HIS A 128 3.29 -2.21 2.63
N ASP A 129 3.30 -2.74 3.85
CA ASP A 129 2.90 -2.00 5.05
C ASP A 129 3.87 -0.85 5.37
N THR A 130 5.18 -1.12 5.26
CA THR A 130 6.23 -0.14 5.60
C THR A 130 6.44 0.90 4.51
N LEU A 131 6.49 0.47 3.24
CA LEU A 131 6.88 1.31 2.10
C LEU A 131 5.71 1.67 1.18
N SER A 132 4.52 1.11 1.39
CA SER A 132 3.34 1.28 0.51
C SER A 132 3.61 0.91 -0.95
N ILE A 133 4.51 -0.04 -1.19
CA ILE A 133 4.87 -0.53 -2.52
C ILE A 133 4.41 -1.98 -2.67
N ASN A 134 3.71 -2.27 -3.76
CA ASN A 134 3.32 -3.63 -4.09
C ASN A 134 4.46 -4.35 -4.81
N LEU A 135 5.03 -5.36 -4.14
CA LEU A 135 6.06 -6.21 -4.70
C LEU A 135 5.45 -7.39 -5.48
N PRO A 136 5.87 -7.63 -6.73
CA PRO A 136 5.38 -8.77 -7.48
C PRO A 136 6.05 -10.07 -7.03
N GLN A 137 5.24 -11.11 -6.79
CA GLN A 137 5.72 -12.43 -6.37
C GLN A 137 6.78 -13.03 -7.31
N HIS A 138 6.69 -12.74 -8.60
CA HIS A 138 7.64 -13.27 -9.59
C HIS A 138 9.05 -12.71 -9.40
N LEU A 139 9.20 -11.55 -8.74
CA LEU A 139 10.50 -10.93 -8.50
C LEU A 139 11.22 -11.68 -7.38
N LEU A 140 10.51 -12.01 -6.30
CA LEU A 140 11.02 -12.88 -5.24
C LEU A 140 11.31 -14.29 -5.76
N ALA A 141 10.51 -14.81 -6.70
CA ALA A 141 10.76 -16.12 -7.30
C ALA A 141 11.91 -16.15 -8.32
N ALA A 142 12.18 -15.04 -9.01
CA ALA A 142 13.24 -14.96 -10.01
C ALA A 142 14.61 -14.61 -9.39
N HIS A 143 14.61 -13.64 -8.47
CA HIS A 143 15.79 -13.13 -7.78
C HIS A 143 15.43 -12.82 -6.32
N PRO A 144 15.50 -13.82 -5.43
CA PRO A 144 15.22 -13.64 -4.01
C PRO A 144 16.39 -12.92 -3.32
N THR A 145 16.73 -11.69 -3.74
CA THR A 145 17.82 -10.90 -3.16
C THR A 145 17.30 -9.55 -2.72
N VAL A 146 17.84 -9.00 -1.62
CA VAL A 146 17.47 -7.67 -1.12
C VAL A 146 17.79 -6.59 -2.14
N ARG A 147 18.84 -6.78 -2.95
CA ARG A 147 19.19 -5.88 -4.03
C ARG A 147 18.09 -5.78 -5.10
N ALA A 148 17.51 -6.91 -5.50
CA ALA A 148 16.42 -6.91 -6.48
C ALA A 148 15.16 -6.19 -5.95
N ILE A 149 14.86 -6.39 -4.66
CA ILE A 149 13.75 -5.70 -3.98
C ILE A 149 14.01 -4.20 -3.90
N SER A 150 15.23 -3.81 -3.49
CA SER A 150 15.63 -2.42 -3.33
C SER A 150 15.63 -1.67 -4.66
N ASP A 151 16.10 -2.30 -5.74
CA ASP A 151 16.05 -1.75 -7.10
C ASP A 151 14.60 -1.55 -7.58
N TYR A 152 13.73 -2.53 -7.34
CA TYR A 152 12.31 -2.41 -7.67
C TYR A 152 11.62 -1.29 -6.89
N VAL A 153 11.88 -1.20 -5.58
CA VAL A 153 11.39 -0.11 -4.71
C VAL A 153 11.88 1.24 -5.23
N PHE A 154 13.15 1.34 -5.63
CA PHE A 154 13.71 2.55 -6.21
C PHE A 154 13.00 2.94 -7.53
N SER A 155 12.78 1.98 -8.42
CA SER A 155 12.08 2.18 -9.69
C SER A 155 10.62 2.64 -9.50
N GLN A 156 9.92 2.06 -8.51
CA GLN A 156 8.55 2.44 -8.15
C GLN A 156 8.47 3.87 -7.60
N ARG A 157 9.38 4.25 -6.69
CA ARG A 157 9.42 5.63 -6.15
C ARG A 157 9.86 6.66 -7.18
N LYS A 158 10.75 6.27 -8.11
CA LYS A 158 11.14 7.13 -9.22
C LYS A 158 9.99 7.33 -10.21
N SER A 159 9.20 6.29 -10.46
CA SER A 159 7.99 6.36 -11.28
C SER A 159 6.89 7.18 -10.62
N SER A 160 6.74 7.12 -9.29
CA SER A 160 5.75 7.94 -8.57
C SER A 160 6.13 9.43 -8.44
N LYS A 161 7.43 9.75 -8.45
CA LYS A 161 7.95 11.14 -8.41
C LYS A 161 8.14 11.76 -9.81
N GLY A 162 7.94 10.99 -10.88
CA GLY A 162 8.16 11.40 -12.27
C GLY A 162 6.93 11.35 -13.19
N SER A 163 5.78 10.83 -12.77
CA SER A 163 4.61 10.68 -13.64
C SER A 163 3.44 11.58 -13.25
N SER A 164 3.53 12.85 -13.68
CA SER A 164 2.40 13.49 -14.37
C SER A 164 2.63 13.27 -15.86
N GLY A 165 2.07 12.19 -16.41
CA GLY A 165 2.27 11.83 -17.82
C GLY A 165 1.97 10.37 -18.16
N ALA A 166 0.70 10.10 -18.46
CA ALA A 166 0.21 9.13 -19.45
C ALA A 166 0.95 7.79 -19.69
N HIS A 167 0.30 6.68 -19.35
CA HIS A 167 -0.01 5.66 -20.36
C HIS A 167 -1.32 4.94 -20.02
N SER A 168 -2.32 5.23 -20.85
CA SER A 168 -3.62 4.59 -20.93
C SER A 168 -3.46 3.29 -21.73
N ASN A 169 -4.16 2.24 -21.29
CA ASN A 169 -4.61 1.09 -22.09
C ASN A 169 -3.64 -0.09 -22.28
N GLN A 170 -3.97 -1.22 -21.65
CA GLN A 170 -3.90 -2.54 -22.29
C GLN A 170 -5.34 -3.08 -22.31
N CYS A 171 -6.09 -2.88 -23.39
CA CYS A 171 -6.16 -3.73 -24.59
C CYS A 171 -6.70 -5.13 -24.29
N THR A 172 -8.04 -5.20 -24.30
CA THR A 172 -8.91 -6.26 -24.81
C THR A 172 -8.20 -7.46 -25.46
N GLN A 173 -8.44 -8.66 -24.93
CA GLN A 173 -8.30 -9.89 -25.70
C GLN A 173 -9.66 -10.58 -25.84
N VAL A 174 -10.22 -10.38 -27.03
CA VAL A 174 -11.25 -11.18 -27.69
C VAL A 174 -10.71 -12.59 -27.97
N ILE A 175 -11.47 -13.63 -27.67
CA ILE A 175 -11.55 -14.96 -28.32
C ILE A 175 -12.80 -15.64 -27.72
N THR A 176 -13.72 -16.35 -28.38
CA THR A 176 -14.22 -16.51 -29.75
C THR A 176 -15.48 -17.39 -29.56
N VAL A 177 -16.57 -17.05 -30.23
CA VAL A 177 -17.77 -17.89 -30.38
C VAL A 177 -17.45 -19.14 -31.19
N VAL A 178 -17.75 -20.34 -30.66
CA VAL A 178 -18.49 -21.45 -31.30
C VAL A 178 -19.11 -22.30 -30.19
#